data_AF-A0A8X6XVG5-F1
#
_entry.id   AF-A0A8X6XVG5-F1
#
_cell.length_a   1.000
_cell.length_b   1.000
_cell.length_c   1.000
_cell.angle_alpha   90.00
_cell.angle_beta   90.00
_cell.angle_gamma   90.00
#
_symmetry.space_group_name_H-M   'P 1'
#
loop_
_entity.id
_entity.type
_entity.pdbx_description
1 polymer ?
#
loop_
_entity_poly.entity_id
_entity_poly.type
_entity_poly.pdbx_seq_one_letter_code
_entity_poly.pdbx_strand_id
1 'polypeptide(L)'
;FVRETRLIKSEFLCPKCNVPKTFGRKNSISDGYSWICRNSRNNKVCGSTKTIRHGSWFSCSKLKLNEIFRFTQHLIMETRTKDIKAYFYFSSDTLADWRQFVNEVILDHVETTSEKIGGEGKIVEADE
;
A
#
# COMPACT_ATOMS: atom_id res chain seq x y z
N PHE A 1 -5.40 -12.21 -4.62
CA PHE A 1 -5.49 -11.43 -3.36
C PHE A 1 -5.48 -9.90 -3.54
N VAL A 2 -4.34 -9.20 -3.66
CA VAL A 2 -4.28 -7.71 -3.58
C VAL A 2 -5.16 -6.97 -4.62
N ARG A 3 -5.34 -7.58 -5.80
CA ARG A 3 -6.27 -7.07 -6.84
C ARG A 3 -7.74 -7.36 -6.51
N GLU A 4 -8.04 -8.53 -5.93
CA GLU A 4 -9.39 -8.94 -5.55
C GLU A 4 -9.92 -8.07 -4.40
N THR A 5 -9.05 -7.75 -3.44
CA THR A 5 -9.37 -6.87 -2.30
C THR A 5 -9.37 -5.38 -2.67
N ARG A 6 -9.16 -5.04 -3.95
CA ARG A 6 -9.14 -3.66 -4.49
C ARG A 6 -8.12 -2.71 -3.82
N LEU A 7 -7.12 -3.26 -3.13
CA LEU A 7 -6.02 -2.48 -2.56
C LEU A 7 -5.08 -1.91 -3.64
N ILE A 8 -5.12 -2.49 -4.84
CA ILE A 8 -4.54 -1.92 -6.06
C ILE A 8 -5.58 -1.91 -7.18
N LYS A 9 -5.39 -1.04 -8.17
CA LYS A 9 -6.28 -0.97 -9.33
C LYS A 9 -6.34 -2.31 -10.07
N SER A 10 -7.55 -2.71 -10.45
CA SER A 10 -7.83 -3.93 -11.19
C SER A 10 -7.51 -3.82 -12.67
N GLU A 11 -7.43 -2.59 -13.20
CA GLU A 11 -7.20 -2.28 -14.60
C GLU A 11 -6.52 -0.92 -14.80
N PHE A 12 -5.90 -0.73 -15.97
CA PHE A 12 -5.36 0.56 -16.41
C PHE A 12 -5.56 0.74 -17.90
N LEU A 13 -5.98 1.94 -18.31
CA LEU A 13 -5.91 2.34 -19.71
C LEU A 13 -4.53 2.89 -20.05
N CYS A 14 -4.05 2.59 -21.26
CA CYS A 14 -2.86 3.20 -21.80
C CYS A 14 -3.17 4.64 -22.24
N PRO A 15 -2.50 5.67 -21.69
CA PRO A 15 -2.79 7.06 -22.06
C PRO A 15 -2.44 7.38 -23.52
N LYS A 16 -1.56 6.59 -24.15
CA LYS A 16 -1.15 6.76 -25.56
C LYS A 16 -2.04 6.05 -26.56
N CYS A 17 -2.60 4.90 -26.17
CA CYS A 17 -3.33 4.02 -27.09
C CYS A 17 -4.82 3.94 -26.80
N ASN A 18 -5.26 4.42 -25.63
CA ASN A 18 -6.60 4.28 -25.08
C ASN A 18 -7.13 2.83 -25.06
N VAL A 19 -6.24 1.87 -24.84
CA VAL A 19 -6.59 0.45 -24.68
C VAL A 19 -6.16 -0.06 -23.31
N PRO A 20 -6.84 -1.10 -22.77
CA PRO A 20 -6.43 -1.73 -21.53
C PRO A 20 -4.98 -2.22 -21.57
N LYS A 21 -4.24 -1.96 -20.50
CA LYS A 21 -2.92 -2.53 -20.25
C LYS A 21 -3.09 -3.97 -19.76
N THR A 22 -2.16 -4.83 -20.16
CA THR A 22 -2.09 -6.20 -19.66
C THR A 22 -1.30 -6.21 -18.35
N PHE A 23 -1.81 -6.94 -17.35
CA PHE A 23 -1.07 -7.28 -16.14
C PHE A 23 -0.14 -8.45 -16.43
N GLY A 24 1.14 -8.35 -16.08
CA GLY A 24 2.08 -9.45 -16.33
C GLY A 24 3.32 -9.40 -15.46
N ARG A 25 4.02 -10.54 -15.41
CA ARG A 25 5.31 -10.65 -14.72
C ARG A 25 6.36 -9.76 -15.39
N LYS A 26 7.19 -9.15 -14.55
CA LYS A 26 8.36 -8.37 -14.93
C LYS A 26 9.41 -8.54 -13.84
N ASN A 27 10.36 -9.44 -14.06
CA ASN A 27 11.35 -9.82 -13.04
C ASN A 27 12.33 -8.70 -12.69
N SER A 28 12.44 -7.67 -13.53
CA SER A 28 13.35 -6.53 -13.32
C SER A 28 12.85 -5.48 -12.33
N ILE A 29 11.72 -5.70 -11.65
CA ILE A 29 11.15 -4.76 -10.68
C ILE A 29 10.83 -5.45 -9.36
N SER A 30 10.80 -4.67 -8.28
CA SER A 30 10.76 -5.14 -6.89
C SER A 30 9.60 -6.10 -6.56
N ASP A 31 8.39 -5.84 -7.06
CA ASP A 31 7.23 -6.73 -6.83
C ASP A 31 7.06 -7.80 -7.91
N GLY A 32 7.88 -7.81 -8.95
CA GLY A 32 7.81 -8.81 -10.01
C GLY A 32 6.62 -8.70 -10.98
N TYR A 33 5.76 -7.68 -10.87
CA TYR A 33 4.59 -7.49 -11.74
C TYR A 33 4.40 -6.03 -12.19
N SER A 34 3.94 -5.83 -13.41
CA SER A 34 3.65 -4.50 -13.97
C SER A 34 2.46 -4.51 -14.93
N TRP A 35 1.93 -3.32 -15.17
CA TRP A 35 0.96 -3.05 -16.23
C TRP A 35 1.70 -2.63 -17.49
N ILE A 36 1.49 -3.30 -18.61
CA ILE A 36 2.14 -3.00 -19.88
C ILE A 36 1.13 -2.85 -21.01
N CYS A 37 1.26 -1.80 -21.82
CA CYS A 37 0.52 -1.70 -23.07
C CYS A 37 1.25 -2.50 -24.15
N ARG A 38 0.59 -3.52 -24.69
CA ARG A 38 1.10 -4.38 -25.76
C ARG A 38 0.59 -4.00 -27.14
N ASN A 39 -0.17 -2.90 -27.24
CA ASN A 39 -0.68 -2.44 -28.53
C ASN A 39 0.45 -2.10 -29.48
N SER A 40 0.28 -2.40 -30.77
CA SER A 40 1.22 -2.07 -31.83
C SER A 40 0.56 -1.10 -32.80
N ARG A 41 1.28 -0.05 -33.21
CA ARG A 41 0.88 0.87 -34.28
C ARG A 41 2.10 1.15 -35.14
N ASN A 42 1.94 1.13 -36.47
CA ASN A 42 3.04 1.37 -37.43
C ASN A 42 4.29 0.50 -37.16
N ASN A 43 4.10 -0.81 -36.95
CA ASN A 43 5.16 -1.78 -36.60
C ASN A 43 5.96 -1.47 -35.32
N LYS A 44 5.48 -0.56 -34.46
CA LYS A 44 6.10 -0.24 -33.17
C LYS A 44 5.17 -0.57 -32.00
N VAL A 45 5.67 -1.39 -31.08
CA VAL A 45 4.96 -1.72 -29.83
C VAL A 45 4.98 -0.51 -28.90
N CYS A 46 3.83 -0.15 -28.33
CA CYS A 46 3.70 0.98 -27.41
C CYS A 46 4.62 0.84 -26.19
N GLY A 47 4.63 -0.33 -25.56
CA GLY A 47 5.55 -0.69 -24.46
C GLY A 47 5.38 0.15 -23.18
N SER A 48 4.44 1.09 -23.12
CA SER A 48 4.22 1.94 -21.94
C SER A 48 3.92 1.08 -20.72
N THR A 49 4.69 1.27 -19.65
CA THR A 49 4.53 0.53 -18.39
C THR A 49 3.99 1.42 -17.26
N LYS A 50 3.34 0.80 -16.27
CA LYS A 50 3.02 1.37 -14.95
C LYS A 50 3.27 0.32 -13.87
N THR A 51 3.69 0.73 -12.68
CA THR A 51 3.81 -0.17 -11.54
C THR A 51 2.43 -0.65 -11.10
N ILE A 52 2.36 -1.83 -10.47
CA ILE A 52 1.08 -2.34 -9.96
C ILE A 52 0.52 -1.52 -8.80
N ARG A 53 1.39 -0.74 -8.14
CA ARG A 53 1.06 0.15 -7.01
C ARG A 53 0.58 1.52 -7.42
N HIS A 54 0.61 1.84 -8.72
CA HIS A 54 0.42 3.22 -9.15
C HIS A 54 -0.97 3.75 -8.77
N GLY A 55 -1.01 4.87 -8.04
CA GLY A 55 -2.26 5.48 -7.58
C GLY A 55 -2.99 4.65 -6.52
N SER A 56 -2.28 3.83 -5.76
CA SER A 56 -2.77 3.23 -4.53
C SER A 56 -1.92 3.66 -3.34
N TRP A 57 -2.36 3.29 -2.13
CA TRP A 57 -1.65 3.55 -0.88
C TRP A 57 -0.17 3.07 -0.88
N PHE A 58 0.18 2.10 -1.73
CA PHE A 58 1.54 1.57 -1.83
C PHE A 58 2.46 2.35 -2.78
N SER A 59 1.97 3.39 -3.49
CA SER A 59 2.66 3.96 -4.65
C SER A 59 4.02 4.57 -4.35
N CYS A 60 4.18 5.15 -3.16
CA CYS A 60 5.38 5.90 -2.77
C CYS A 60 6.33 5.09 -1.87
N SER A 61 5.94 3.88 -1.46
CA SER A 61 6.77 3.06 -0.58
C SER A 61 7.95 2.44 -1.33
N LYS A 62 9.12 2.45 -0.70
CA LYS A 62 10.32 1.72 -1.18
C LYS A 62 10.29 0.24 -0.82
N LEU A 63 9.46 -0.16 0.15
CA LEU A 63 9.27 -1.55 0.55
C LEU A 63 8.51 -2.31 -0.55
N LYS A 64 8.75 -3.61 -0.67
CA LYS A 64 7.96 -4.52 -1.50
C LYS A 64 6.58 -4.73 -0.91
N LEU A 65 5.58 -5.08 -1.72
CA LEU A 65 4.24 -5.37 -1.20
C LEU A 65 4.25 -6.46 -0.12
N ASN A 66 5.03 -7.54 -0.31
CA ASN A 66 5.14 -8.60 0.69
C ASN A 66 5.79 -8.13 2.00
N GLU A 67 6.76 -7.22 1.91
CA GLU A 67 7.42 -6.60 3.07
C GLU A 67 6.41 -5.72 3.82
N ILE A 68 5.66 -4.89 3.09
CA ILE A 68 4.60 -4.04 3.62
C ILE A 68 3.56 -4.87 4.39
N PHE A 69 3.02 -5.93 3.79
CA PHE A 69 1.98 -6.74 4.46
C PHE A 69 2.51 -7.40 5.73
N ARG A 70 3.67 -8.06 5.64
CA ARG A 70 4.25 -8.75 6.79
C ARG A 70 4.63 -7.77 7.89
N PHE A 71 5.23 -6.63 7.55
CA PHE A 71 5.64 -5.66 8.54
C PHE A 71 4.43 -5.00 9.22
N THR A 72 3.42 -4.61 8.44
CA THR A 72 2.17 -4.05 8.99
C THR A 72 1.47 -5.04 9.93
N GLN A 73 1.46 -6.33 9.59
CA GLN A 73 0.94 -7.37 10.47
C GLN A 73 1.69 -7.40 11.82
N HIS A 74 3.02 -7.38 11.82
CA HIS A 74 3.80 -7.40 13.07
C HIS A 74 3.60 -6.13 13.91
N LEU A 75 3.40 -4.97 13.27
CA LEU A 75 3.10 -3.72 13.95
C LEU A 75 1.74 -3.78 14.67
N ILE A 76 0.71 -4.29 14.00
CA ILE A 76 -0.64 -4.44 14.57
C ILE A 76 -0.65 -5.46 15.71
N MET A 77 0.15 -6.53 15.59
CA MET A 77 0.32 -7.53 16.64
C MET A 77 1.23 -7.07 17.80
N GLU A 78 1.53 -5.77 17.88
CA GLU A 78 2.40 -5.15 18.89
C GLU A 78 3.75 -5.86 19.08
N THR A 79 4.29 -6.44 18.01
CA THR A 79 5.57 -7.15 18.09
C THR A 79 6.68 -6.17 18.44
N ARG A 80 7.55 -6.54 19.39
CA ARG A 80 8.65 -5.69 19.82
C ARG A 80 9.59 -5.38 18.65
N THR A 81 10.00 -4.12 18.51
CA THR A 81 10.85 -3.64 17.40
C THR A 81 12.14 -4.45 17.22
N LYS A 82 12.74 -4.93 18.32
CA LYS A 82 13.93 -5.78 18.29
C LYS A 82 13.69 -7.11 17.56
N ASP A 83 12.50 -7.68 17.73
CA ASP A 83 12.13 -8.96 17.13
C ASP A 83 11.87 -8.72 15.62
N ILE A 84 11.20 -7.63 15.27
CA ILE A 84 11.01 -7.21 13.86
C ILE A 84 12.35 -6.97 13.14
N LYS A 85 13.31 -6.30 13.77
CA LYS A 85 14.66 -6.11 13.19
C LYS A 85 15.33 -7.42 12.79
N ALA A 86 15.24 -8.43 13.66
CA ALA A 86 15.83 -9.74 13.42
C ALA A 86 15.18 -10.48 12.24
N TYR A 87 13.87 -10.28 12.02
CA TYR A 87 13.14 -10.94 10.93
C TYR A 87 13.27 -10.24 9.57
N PHE A 88 13.25 -8.90 9.54
CA PHE A 88 13.14 -8.15 8.30
C PHE A 88 14.46 -7.52 7.82
N TYR A 89 15.49 -7.45 8.67
CA TYR A 89 16.78 -6.83 8.36
C TYR A 89 16.66 -5.37 7.88
N PHE A 90 15.59 -4.67 8.27
CA PHE A 90 15.40 -3.26 7.97
C PHE A 90 16.25 -2.37 8.89
N SER A 91 16.64 -1.20 8.39
CA SER A 91 17.28 -0.18 9.23
C SER A 91 16.32 0.30 10.31
N SER A 92 16.87 0.80 11.42
CA SER A 92 16.07 1.45 12.48
C SER A 92 15.16 2.53 11.90
N ASP A 93 15.69 3.33 10.98
CA ASP A 93 14.96 4.44 10.36
C ASP A 93 13.79 3.94 9.54
N THR A 94 13.99 2.90 8.70
CA THR A 94 12.90 2.29 7.92
C THR A 94 11.77 1.77 8.82
N LEU A 95 12.12 1.22 9.98
CA LEU A 95 11.13 0.72 10.94
C LEU A 95 10.36 1.84 11.62
N ALA A 96 11.06 2.91 12.03
CA ALA A 96 10.45 4.07 12.64
C ALA A 96 9.54 4.79 11.64
N ASP A 97 10.03 5.07 10.43
CA ASP A 97 9.29 5.72 9.35
C ASP A 97 8.00 4.97 9.02
N TRP A 98 8.09 3.64 8.84
CA TRP A 98 6.92 2.84 8.52
C TRP A 98 5.92 2.77 9.68
N ARG A 99 6.41 2.66 10.92
CA ARG A 99 5.54 2.67 12.10
C ARG A 99 4.80 4.00 12.24
N GLN A 100 5.51 5.10 12.05
CA GLN A 100 4.91 6.43 12.06
C GLN A 100 3.85 6.54 10.96
N PHE A 101 4.17 6.16 9.72
CA PHE A 101 3.23 6.18 8.61
C PHE A 101 1.95 5.37 8.89
N VAL A 102 2.08 4.17 9.43
CA VAL A 102 0.91 3.34 9.79
C VAL A 102 0.09 3.99 10.91
N ASN A 103 0.74 4.56 11.93
CA ASN A 103 0.05 5.25 13.01
C ASN A 103 -0.70 6.49 12.51
N GLU A 104 -0.11 7.28 11.62
CA GLU A 104 -0.79 8.44 11.00
C GLU A 104 -2.05 8.02 10.24
N VAL A 105 -1.98 6.91 9.49
CA VAL A 105 -3.14 6.37 8.78
C VAL A 105 -4.24 5.89 9.74
N ILE A 106 -3.86 5.25 10.86
CA ILE A 106 -4.81 4.83 11.90
C ILE A 106 -5.44 6.05 12.56
N LEU A 107 -4.65 7.06 12.91
CA LEU A 107 -5.14 8.30 13.53
C LEU A 107 -6.11 9.03 12.61
N ASP A 108 -5.76 9.22 11.34
CA ASP A 108 -6.66 9.83 10.33
C ASP A 108 -7.99 9.06 10.24
N HIS A 109 -7.95 7.72 10.25
CA HIS A 109 -9.17 6.92 10.26
C HIS A 109 -9.99 7.12 11.54
N VAL A 110 -9.34 7.10 12.71
CA VAL A 110 -10.01 7.31 14.00
C VAL A 110 -10.64 8.70 14.06
N GLU A 111 -9.93 9.75 13.65
CA GLU A 111 -10.44 11.12 13.63
C GLU A 111 -11.62 11.31 12.67
N THR A 112 -11.62 10.61 11.53
CA THR A 112 -12.69 10.73 10.53
C THR A 112 -13.91 9.87 10.82
N THR A 113 -13.78 8.80 11.62
CA THR A 113 -14.87 7.85 11.87
C THR A 113 -15.37 7.81 13.30
N SER A 114 -14.60 8.32 14.26
CA SER A 114 -15.00 8.28 15.67
C SER A 114 -16.06 9.33 15.97
N GLU A 115 -17.08 8.91 16.69
CA GLU A 115 -18.01 9.85 17.30
C GLU A 115 -17.41 10.43 18.58
N LYS A 116 -17.75 11.68 18.89
CA LYS A 116 -17.39 12.27 20.18
C LYS A 116 -18.07 11.50 21.31
N ILE A 117 -17.24 11.03 22.24
CA ILE A 117 -17.67 10.30 23.44
C ILE A 117 -18.42 11.26 24.39
N GLY A 118 -18.02 12.54 24.47
CA GLY A 118 -18.65 13.58 25.28
C GLY A 118 -19.31 14.71 24.48
N GLY A 119 -20.17 15.48 25.13
CA GLY A 119 -20.90 16.60 24.56
C GLY A 119 -22.10 16.99 25.42
N GLU A 120 -22.72 18.13 25.15
CA GLU A 120 -23.93 18.57 25.86
C GLU A 120 -25.02 17.50 25.75
N GLY A 121 -25.48 16.97 26.88
CA GLY A 121 -26.45 15.87 26.94
C GLY A 121 -25.89 14.44 26.88
N LYS A 122 -24.57 14.24 26.79
CA LYS A 122 -23.94 12.90 26.92
C LYS A 122 -23.40 12.67 28.33
N ILE A 123 -23.95 11.68 29.04
CA ILE A 123 -23.42 11.18 30.32
C ILE A 123 -22.33 10.18 29.97
N VAL A 124 -21.10 10.46 30.42
CA VAL A 124 -19.94 9.58 30.23
C VAL A 124 -19.57 9.00 31.58
N GLU A 125 -19.55 7.67 31.67
CA GLU A 125 -19.07 6.95 32.85
C GLU A 125 -17.56 6.73 32.71
N ALA A 126 -16.79 7.17 33.70
CA ALA A 126 -15.36 6.93 33.77
C ALA A 126 -15.12 5.93 34.89
N ASP A 127 -14.73 4.70 34.53
CA ASP A 127 -14.20 3.73 35.50
C ASP A 127 -12.75 4.13 35.83
N GLU A 128 -12.49 4.30 37.12
CA GLU A 128 -11.18 4.65 37.70
C GLU A 128 -10.33 3.40 37.97
#